data_AF-A0AAV9QUM1-F1
#
_entry.id   AF-A0AAV9QUM1-F1
#
_cell.length_a   1.000
_cell.length_b   1.000
_cell.length_c   1.000
_cell.angle_alpha   90.00
_cell.angle_beta   90.00
_cell.angle_gamma   90.00
#
_symmetry.space_group_name_H-M   'P 1'
#
loop_
_entity.id
_entity.type
_entity.pdbx_description
1 polymer ?
#
loop_
_entity_poly.entity_id
_entity_poly.type
_entity_poly.pdbx_seq_one_letter_code
_entity_poly.pdbx_strand_id
1 'polypeptide(L)'
;MGTRLKVLSVFKKLHRTRIDVFRDDERALTAARLKINDEFKKNKNETSEENIEKMIKMGSDVETVLREAVLQVEHVAENKLLLRPREGLLLENVPYCDEPRKNS
;
A
#
# COMPACT_ATOMS: atom_id res chain seq x y z
N MET A 1 19.53 17.05 -8.97
CA MET A 1 18.26 17.60 -8.43
C MET A 1 17.06 16.63 -8.50
N GLY A 2 17.21 15.34 -8.86
CA GLY A 2 16.07 14.43 -9.02
C GLY A 2 15.61 13.71 -7.73
N THR A 3 16.50 13.52 -6.76
CA THR A 3 16.28 12.59 -5.63
C THR A 3 15.18 13.06 -4.69
N ARG A 4 15.15 14.35 -4.35
CA ARG A 4 14.08 14.94 -3.50
C ARG A 4 12.69 14.78 -4.13
N LEU A 5 12.57 14.95 -5.45
CA LEU A 5 11.31 14.77 -6.16
C LEU A 5 10.85 13.32 -6.12
N LYS A 6 11.78 12.36 -6.29
CA LYS A 6 11.49 10.91 -6.18
C LYS A 6 10.98 10.56 -4.78
N VAL A 7 11.66 11.01 -3.71
CA VAL A 7 11.23 10.78 -2.32
C VAL A 7 9.81 11.30 -2.09
N LEU A 8 9.53 12.56 -2.48
CA LEU A 8 8.20 13.15 -2.30
C LEU A 8 7.12 12.46 -3.15
N SER A 9 7.49 11.93 -4.32
CA SER A 9 6.58 11.13 -5.15
C SER A 9 6.17 9.84 -4.43
N VAL A 10 7.13 9.08 -3.89
CA VAL A 10 6.84 7.85 -3.13
C VAL A 10 6.01 8.16 -1.88
N PHE A 11 6.37 9.22 -1.15
CA PHE A 11 5.59 9.68 0.01
C PHE A 11 4.12 9.95 -0.35
N LYS A 12 3.89 10.69 -1.44
CA LYS A 12 2.53 10.98 -1.94
C LYS A 12 1.81 9.70 -2.38
N LYS A 13 2.49 8.78 -3.07
CA LYS A 13 1.92 7.49 -3.50
C LYS A 13 1.46 6.67 -2.30
N LEU A 14 2.32 6.44 -1.31
CA LEU A 14 1.95 5.72 -0.07
C LEU A 14 0.73 6.33 0.63
N HIS A 15 0.66 7.66 0.70
CA HIS A 15 -0.50 8.35 1.27
C HIS A 15 -1.78 8.19 0.46
N ARG A 16 -1.70 8.09 -0.87
CA ARG A 16 -2.87 7.81 -1.72
C ARG A 16 -3.30 6.36 -1.58
N THR A 17 -2.35 5.43 -1.64
CA THR A 17 -2.59 3.99 -1.54
C THR A 17 -3.24 3.64 -0.20
N ARG A 18 -2.79 4.21 0.92
CA ARG A 18 -3.45 3.93 2.21
C ARG A 18 -4.93 4.38 2.24
N ILE A 19 -5.26 5.51 1.61
CA ILE A 19 -6.64 6.05 1.61
C ILE A 19 -7.55 5.11 0.83
N ASP A 20 -7.02 4.54 -0.24
CA ASP A 20 -7.75 3.59 -1.06
C ASP A 20 -7.85 2.20 -0.42
N VAL A 21 -6.77 1.73 0.22
CA VAL A 21 -6.70 0.40 0.85
C VAL A 21 -7.50 0.30 2.15
N PHE A 22 -7.50 1.36 2.96
CA PHE A 22 -8.16 1.39 4.28
C PHE A 22 -9.38 2.30 4.30
N ARG A 23 -10.16 2.30 3.21
CA ARG A 23 -11.31 3.20 3.04
C ARG A 23 -12.31 3.01 4.19
N ASP A 24 -12.74 4.11 4.79
CA ASP A 24 -13.66 4.15 5.94
C ASP A 24 -13.15 3.48 7.23
N ASP A 25 -11.88 3.05 7.28
CA ASP A 25 -11.24 2.56 8.52
C ASP A 25 -10.36 3.66 9.11
N GLU A 26 -10.96 4.58 9.86
CA GLU A 26 -10.27 5.71 10.48
C GLU A 26 -9.11 5.29 11.38
N ARG A 27 -9.21 4.11 12.03
CA ARG A 27 -8.14 3.59 12.90
C ARG A 27 -6.94 3.19 12.06
N ALA A 28 -7.16 2.40 11.00
CA ALA A 28 -6.09 1.98 10.10
C ALA A 28 -5.50 3.17 9.33
N LEU A 29 -6.35 4.11 8.85
CA LEU A 29 -5.91 5.33 8.17
C LEU A 29 -5.00 6.18 9.06
N THR A 30 -5.36 6.34 10.33
CA THR A 30 -4.57 7.12 11.30
C THR A 30 -3.26 6.40 11.65
N ALA A 31 -3.31 5.10 11.92
CA ALA A 31 -2.11 4.31 12.22
C ALA A 31 -1.12 4.32 11.05
N ALA A 32 -1.60 4.07 9.83
CA ALA A 32 -0.79 4.13 8.61
C ALA A 32 -0.20 5.54 8.39
N ARG A 33 -0.98 6.60 8.67
CA ARG A 33 -0.50 7.98 8.59
C ARG A 33 0.66 8.25 9.54
N LEU A 34 0.52 7.84 10.78
CA LEU A 34 1.56 8.04 11.79
C LEU A 34 2.83 7.29 11.40
N LYS A 35 2.69 6.01 11.00
CA LYS A 35 3.83 5.18 10.62
C LYS A 35 4.59 5.74 9.40
N ILE A 36 3.90 6.12 8.33
CA ILE A 36 4.53 6.74 7.15
C ILE A 36 5.27 8.02 7.55
N ASN A 37 4.63 8.90 8.31
CA ASN A 37 5.26 10.16 8.72
C ASN A 37 6.47 9.95 9.62
N ASP A 38 6.42 8.98 10.54
CA ASP A 38 7.50 8.68 11.47
C ASP A 38 8.74 8.15 10.73
N GLU A 39 8.57 7.18 9.83
CA GLU A 39 9.67 6.62 9.04
C GLU A 39 10.33 7.67 8.13
N PHE A 40 9.55 8.55 7.48
CA PHE A 40 10.12 9.62 6.66
C PHE A 40 10.79 10.72 7.50
N LYS A 41 10.32 10.98 8.73
CA LYS A 41 10.96 11.93 9.65
C LYS A 41 12.28 11.40 10.19
N LYS A 42 12.32 10.12 10.59
CA LYS A 42 13.54 9.45 11.08
C LYS A 42 14.69 9.54 10.08
N ASN A 43 14.38 9.39 8.79
CA ASN A 43 15.37 9.35 7.72
C ASN A 43 15.55 10.71 7.01
N LYS A 44 15.02 11.81 7.57
CA LYS A 44 15.06 13.14 6.95
C LYS A 44 16.48 13.69 6.74
N ASN A 45 17.39 13.34 7.65
CA ASN A 45 18.77 13.85 7.67
C ASN A 45 19.78 12.86 7.09
N GLU A 46 19.31 11.79 6.43
CA GLU A 46 20.20 10.83 5.77
C GLU A 46 20.93 11.53 4.60
N THR A 47 22.25 11.38 4.56
CA THR A 47 23.12 12.03 3.56
C THR A 47 23.71 11.03 2.56
N SER A 48 23.64 9.73 2.84
CA SER A 48 24.11 8.69 1.92
C SER A 48 23.14 8.51 0.75
N GLU A 49 23.62 8.80 -0.47
CA GLU A 49 22.83 8.63 -1.70
C GLU A 49 22.35 7.19 -1.90
N GLU A 50 23.22 6.21 -1.60
CA GLU A 50 22.89 4.78 -1.74
C GLU A 50 21.75 4.37 -0.78
N ASN A 51 21.77 4.88 0.46
CA ASN A 51 20.71 4.61 1.43
C ASN A 51 19.39 5.24 1.01
N ILE A 52 19.44 6.48 0.48
CA ILE A 52 18.24 7.17 -0.01
C ILE A 52 17.61 6.37 -1.16
N GLU A 53 18.39 5.87 -2.10
CA GLU A 53 17.88 5.05 -3.20
C GLU A 53 17.25 3.73 -2.72
N LYS A 54 17.90 3.04 -1.77
CA LYS A 54 17.34 1.84 -1.14
C LYS A 54 16.00 2.13 -0.46
N MET A 55 15.89 3.26 0.26
CA MET A 55 14.64 3.66 0.92
C MET A 55 13.53 4.04 -0.06
N ILE A 56 13.85 4.71 -1.17
CA ILE A 56 12.89 5.01 -2.24
C ILE A 56 12.35 3.70 -2.84
N LYS A 57 13.24 2.73 -3.09
CA LYS A 57 12.85 1.43 -3.62
C LYS A 57 11.95 0.69 -2.63
N MET A 58 12.37 0.59 -1.37
CA MET A 58 11.57 -0.03 -0.30
C MET A 58 10.17 0.61 -0.18
N GLY A 59 10.08 1.94 -0.20
CA GLY A 59 8.78 2.63 -0.12
C GLY A 59 7.88 2.34 -1.33
N SER A 60 8.46 2.14 -2.52
CA SER A 60 7.72 1.77 -3.74
C SER A 60 7.26 0.30 -3.72
N ASP A 61 8.10 -0.58 -3.18
CA ASP A 61 7.75 -2.00 -3.00
C ASP A 61 6.61 -2.15 -1.99
N VAL A 62 6.68 -1.44 -0.85
CA VAL A 62 5.60 -1.40 0.15
C VAL A 62 4.30 -0.87 -0.45
N GLU A 63 4.37 0.17 -1.29
CA GLU A 63 3.20 0.70 -1.98
C GLU A 63 2.56 -0.34 -2.89
N THR A 64 3.36 -1.08 -3.66
CA THR A 64 2.89 -2.17 -4.52
C THR A 64 2.20 -3.26 -3.71
N VAL A 65 2.81 -3.71 -2.61
CA VAL A 65 2.23 -4.73 -1.73
C VAL A 65 0.90 -4.27 -1.13
N LEU A 66 0.81 -3.03 -0.63
CA LEU A 66 -0.45 -2.49 -0.12
C LEU A 66 -1.54 -2.47 -1.20
N ARG A 67 -1.18 -2.09 -2.42
CA ARG A 67 -2.12 -1.97 -3.55
C ARG A 67 -2.59 -3.33 -4.05
N GLU A 68 -1.73 -4.34 -4.08
CA GLU A 68 -2.00 -5.63 -4.74
C GLU A 68 -2.39 -6.75 -3.78
N ALA A 69 -1.83 -6.79 -2.58
CA ALA A 69 -2.00 -7.92 -1.66
C ALA A 69 -2.98 -7.67 -0.51
N VAL A 70 -3.30 -6.41 -0.19
CA VAL A 70 -4.13 -6.09 0.99
C VAL A 70 -5.59 -5.87 0.61
N LEU A 71 -6.49 -6.71 1.15
CA LEU A 71 -7.94 -6.60 1.01
C LEU A 71 -8.58 -6.22 2.35
N GLN A 72 -9.60 -5.35 2.31
CA GLN A 72 -10.35 -4.95 3.50
C GLN A 72 -11.56 -5.86 3.70
N VAL A 73 -11.73 -6.30 4.94
CA VAL A 73 -12.84 -7.14 5.38
C VAL A 73 -13.50 -6.50 6.60
N GLU A 74 -14.81 -6.31 6.55
CA GLU A 74 -15.61 -5.78 7.64
C GLU A 74 -16.49 -6.89 8.22
N HIS A 75 -16.47 -7.06 9.54
CA HIS A 75 -17.35 -8.00 10.23
C HIS A 75 -18.68 -7.31 10.54
N VAL A 76 -19.74 -7.68 9.82
CA VAL A 76 -21.03 -6.98 9.84
C VAL A 76 -22.04 -7.67 10.77
N ALA A 77 -21.99 -8.99 10.88
CA ALA A 77 -22.86 -9.76 11.76
C ALA A 77 -22.23 -11.14 12.06
N GLU A 78 -22.87 -11.90 12.95
CA GLU A 78 -22.50 -13.29 13.23
C GLU A 78 -22.44 -14.11 11.93
N ASN A 79 -21.26 -14.67 11.63
CA ASN A 79 -20.95 -15.39 10.40
C ASN A 79 -21.11 -14.59 9.10
N LYS A 80 -21.10 -13.25 9.14
CA LYS A 80 -21.21 -12.39 7.95
C LYS A 80 -20.04 -11.41 7.84
N LEU A 81 -19.23 -11.60 6.80
CA LEU A 81 -18.12 -10.74 6.42
C LEU A 81 -18.46 -9.99 5.14
N LEU A 82 -18.17 -8.68 5.11
CA LEU A 82 -18.25 -7.85 3.92
C LEU A 82 -16.84 -7.60 3.39
N LEU A 83 -16.55 -8.15 2.20
CA LEU A 83 -15.32 -7.86 1.48
C LEU A 83 -15.47 -6.55 0.72
N ARG A 84 -14.45 -5.70 0.77
CA ARG A 84 -14.37 -4.47 -0.03
C ARG A 84 -13.20 -4.59 -1.02
N PRO A 85 -13.35 -5.37 -2.10
CA PRO A 85 -12.30 -5.50 -3.10
C PRO A 85 -12.18 -4.21 -3.93
N ARG A 86 -10.97 -3.93 -4.40
CA ARG A 86 -10.70 -2.84 -5.34
C ARG A 86 -10.76 -3.35 -6.77
N GLU A 87 -11.21 -2.53 -7.70
CA GLU A 87 -11.41 -2.92 -9.11
C GLU A 87 -10.17 -3.54 -9.73
N GLY A 88 -8.97 -3.02 -9.43
CA GLY A 88 -7.71 -3.57 -9.94
C GLY A 88 -7.34 -4.97 -9.43
N LEU A 89 -8.08 -5.52 -8.46
CA LEU A 89 -7.91 -6.89 -7.95
C LEU A 89 -8.93 -7.86 -8.53
N LEU A 90 -9.96 -7.36 -9.21
CA LEU A 90 -11.02 -8.18 -9.78
C LEU A 90 -10.59 -8.72 -11.15
N LEU A 91 -10.99 -9.96 -11.44
CA LEU A 91 -10.75 -10.60 -12.73
C LEU A 91 -12.05 -10.60 -13.54
N GLU A 92 -11.99 -10.18 -14.81
CA GLU A 92 -13.18 -10.13 -15.67
C GLU A 92 -13.59 -11.52 -16.18
N ASN A 93 -14.75 -12.00 -15.72
CA ASN A 93 -15.46 -13.18 -16.27
C ASN A 93 -14.58 -14.42 -16.48
N VAL A 94 -13.68 -14.63 -15.55
CA VAL A 94 -12.75 -15.73 -15.57
C VAL A 94 -13.41 -16.96 -14.90
N PRO A 95 -13.49 -18.13 -15.57
CA PRO A 95 -13.95 -19.35 -14.92
C PRO A 95 -13.10 -19.64 -13.69
N TYR A 96 -13.75 -19.98 -12.58
CA TYR A 96 -13.06 -20.42 -11.38
C TYR A 96 -12.20 -21.64 -11.70
N CYS A 97 -10.97 -21.65 -11.17
CA CYS A 97 -9.98 -22.69 -11.40
C CYS A 97 -9.34 -23.04 -10.06
N ASP A 98 -9.43 -24.32 -9.65
CA ASP A 98 -8.84 -24.81 -8.40
C ASP A 98 -7.30 -24.79 -8.43
N GLU A 99 -6.72 -24.86 -9.63
CA GLU A 99 -5.27 -24.77 -9.78
C GLU A 99 -4.79 -23.32 -9.74
N PRO A 100 -3.78 -22.98 -8.92
CA PRO A 100 -3.21 -21.64 -8.89
C PRO A 100 -2.61 -21.30 -10.26
N ARG A 101 -3.04 -20.17 -10.82
CA ARG A 101 -2.51 -19.69 -12.10
C ARG A 101 -1.03 -19.35 -11.95
N LYS A 102 -0.22 -19.87 -12.87
CA LYS A 102 1.17 -19.43 -13.01
C LYS A 102 1.16 -18.01 -13.56
N ASN A 103 1.63 -17.05 -12.79
CA ASN A 103 1.92 -15.71 -13.28
C ASN A 103 3.00 -15.85 -14.37
N SER A 104 2.64 -15.55 -15.62
CA SER A 104 3.58 -15.53 -16.77
C SER A 104 4.28 -14.20 -16.86
#